data_AF-A0A931ZAD8-F1
#
_entry.id   AF-A0A931ZAD8-F1
#
_cell.length_a   1.000
_cell.length_b   1.000
_cell.length_c   1.000
_cell.angle_alpha   90.00
_cell.angle_beta   90.00
_cell.angle_gamma   90.00
#
_symmetry.space_group_name_H-M   'P 1'
#
loop_
_entity.id
_entity.type
_entity.pdbx_description
1 polymer ?
#
loop_
_entity_poly.entity_id
_entity_poly.type
_entity_poly.pdbx_seq_one_letter_code
_entity_poly.pdbx_strand_id
1 'polypeptide(L)' 'MPARTNPLIDITGLRACGIFPPGREPSIRTLREWTRLRRIPHHRVGHFVYYDPTEVAVHIRTNLKVPAR' A
#
# COMPACT_ATOMS: atom_id res chain seq x y z
N MET A 1 -4.59 13.40 -21.65
CA MET A 1 -4.18 13.05 -20.28
C MET A 1 -4.72 11.66 -19.98
N PRO A 2 -3.93 10.57 -20.00
CA PRO A 2 -4.50 9.28 -19.64
C PRO A 2 -4.77 9.28 -18.13
N ALA A 3 -6.04 9.09 -17.76
CA ALA A 3 -6.39 8.70 -16.41
C ALA A 3 -5.61 7.41 -16.13
N ARG A 4 -4.67 7.45 -15.17
CA ARG A 4 -3.91 6.28 -14.77
C ARG A 4 -4.88 5.33 -14.10
N THR A 5 -5.46 4.41 -14.88
CA THR A 5 -6.19 3.26 -14.33
C THR A 5 -5.13 2.35 -13.74
N ASN A 6 -4.67 2.70 -12.55
CA ASN A 6 -3.76 1.85 -11.83
C ASN A 6 -4.51 0.57 -11.47
N PRO A 7 -3.95 -0.61 -11.80
CA PRO A 7 -4.59 -1.85 -11.43
C PRO A 7 -4.65 -1.91 -9.91
N LEU A 8 -5.88 -2.03 -9.40
CA LEU A 8 -6.16 -2.32 -8.00
C LEU A 8 -5.59 -3.71 -7.68
N ILE A 9 -4.58 -3.75 -6.82
CA ILE A 9 -3.92 -5.00 -6.41
C ILE A 9 -4.39 -5.43 -5.03
N ASP A 10 -4.34 -6.73 -4.76
CA ASP A 10 -4.60 -7.27 -3.44
C ASP A 10 -3.38 -7.04 -2.51
N ILE A 11 -3.55 -7.38 -1.23
CA ILE A 11 -2.49 -7.20 -0.22
C ILE A 11 -1.20 -7.98 -0.54
N THR A 12 -1.32 -9.11 -1.24
CA THR A 12 -0.17 -9.92 -1.66
C THR A 12 0.55 -9.24 -2.81
N GLY A 13 -0.21 -8.75 -3.79
CA GLY A 13 0.30 -7.90 -4.86
C GLY A 13 1.00 -6.66 -4.31
N LEU A 14 0.40 -5.98 -3.32
CA LEU A 14 0.98 -4.77 -2.70
C LEU A 14 2.33 -5.04 -2.04
N ARG A 15 2.46 -6.20 -1.37
CA ARG A 15 3.74 -6.64 -0.80
C ARG A 15 4.78 -6.90 -1.91
N ALA A 16 4.38 -7.61 -2.97
CA ALA A 16 5.27 -7.97 -4.08
C ALA A 16 5.62 -6.78 -5.00
N CYS A 17 4.84 -5.68 -4.93
CA CYS A 17 4.98 -4.52 -5.82
C CYS A 17 6.26 -3.70 -5.57
N GLY A 18 7.06 -4.02 -4.53
CA GLY A 18 8.34 -3.35 -4.29
C GLY A 18 8.22 -1.86 -3.94
N ILE A 19 7.03 -1.43 -3.51
CA ILE A 19 6.76 -0.05 -3.08
C ILE A 19 7.55 0.31 -1.82
N PHE A 20 7.83 -0.70 -1.01
CA PHE A 20 8.59 -0.58 0.22
C PHE A 20 10.08 -0.67 -0.10
N PRO A 21 10.92 0.18 0.52
CA PRO A 21 12.36 0.10 0.32
C PRO A 21 12.88 -1.27 0.79
N PRO A 22 13.87 -1.86 0.08
CA PRO A 22 14.43 -3.16 0.42
C PRO A 22 14.95 -3.15 1.87
N GLY A 23 14.56 -4.15 2.66
CA GLY A 23 14.87 -4.24 4.10
C GLY A 23 13.85 -3.57 5.03
N ARG A 24 12.80 -2.94 4.50
CA ARG A 24 11.67 -2.34 5.26
C ARG A 24 10.31 -2.80 4.76
N GLU A 25 10.28 -3.93 4.06
CA GLU A 25 9.05 -4.50 3.56
C GLU A 25 8.17 -4.95 4.74
N PRO A 26 7.01 -4.32 4.94
CA PRO A 26 6.08 -4.73 5.98
C PRO A 26 5.55 -6.12 5.69
N SER A 27 5.32 -6.88 6.75
CA SER A 27 4.64 -8.15 6.64
C SER A 27 3.18 -7.96 6.22
N ILE A 28 2.55 -8.99 5.62
CA ILE A 28 1.11 -8.96 5.30
C ILE A 28 0.27 -8.62 6.54
N ARG A 29 0.68 -9.11 7.72
CA ARG A 29 0.04 -8.76 9.00
C ARG A 29 0.08 -7.26 9.27
N THR A 30 1.25 -6.65 9.12
CA THR A 30 1.45 -5.20 9.28
C THR A 30 0.63 -4.40 8.27
N LEU A 31 0.56 -4.85 7.02
CA LEU A 31 -0.31 -4.24 6.00
C LEU A 31 -1.80 -4.31 6.38
N ARG A 32 -2.26 -5.44 6.95
CA ARG A 32 -3.63 -5.57 7.46
C ARG A 32 -3.89 -4.63 8.63
N GLU A 33 -2.94 -4.51 9.56
CA GLU A 33 -3.04 -3.57 10.67
C GLU A 33 -3.10 -2.13 10.18
N TRP A 34 -2.25 -1.75 9.22
CA TRP A 34 -2.29 -0.42 8.62
C TRP A 34 -3.59 -0.15 7.88
N THR A 35 -4.16 -1.16 7.20
CA THR A 35 -5.48 -1.05 6.58
C THR A 35 -6.55 -0.80 7.65
N ARG A 36 -6.54 -1.57 8.74
CA ARG A 36 -7.47 -1.43 9.87
C ARG A 36 -7.36 -0.07 10.56
N LEU A 37 -6.13 0.41 10.73
CA LEU A 37 -5.81 1.71 11.31
C LEU A 37 -5.96 2.87 10.31
N ARG A 38 -6.39 2.60 9.06
CA ARG A 38 -6.50 3.58 7.97
C ARG A 38 -5.20 4.37 7.73
N ARG A 39 -4.04 3.75 7.97
CA ARG A 39 -2.70 4.31 7.74
C ARG A 39 -2.23 4.21 6.30
N ILE A 40 -2.89 3.40 5.49
CA ILE A 40 -2.66 3.32 4.04
C ILE A 40 -4.00 3.47 3.31
N PRO A 41 -3.99 4.13 2.14
CA PRO A 41 -5.17 4.22 1.29
C PRO A 41 -5.55 2.80 0.82
N HIS A 42 -6.84 2.50 0.91
CA HIS A 42 -7.40 1.21 0.52
C HIS A 42 -8.80 1.41 -0.04
N HIS A 43 -9.11 0.61 -1.05
CA HIS A 43 -10.37 0.61 -1.77
C HIS A 43 -11.14 -0.64 -1.36
N ARG A 44 -12.19 -0.45 -0.56
CA ARG A 44 -13.08 -1.53 -0.19
C ARG A 44 -14.15 -1.68 -1.27
N VAL A 45 -14.07 -2.76 -2.03
CA VAL A 45 -15.07 -3.14 -3.04
C VAL A 45 -15.84 -4.34 -2.49
N GLY A 46 -16.98 -4.04 -1.84
CA GLY A 46 -17.77 -5.02 -1.11
C GLY A 46 -17.03 -5.62 0.09
N HIS A 47 -16.73 -6.92 0.03
CA HIS A 47 -15.95 -7.64 1.03
C HIS A 47 -14.44 -7.65 0.75
N PHE A 48 -14.04 -7.27 -0.46
CA PHE A 48 -12.64 -7.28 -0.87
C PHE A 48 -11.99 -5.93 -0.66
N VAL A 49 -10.76 -5.96 -0.17
CA VAL A 49 -9.94 -4.77 -0.01
C VAL A 49 -8.86 -4.80 -1.07
N TYR A 50 -8.88 -3.80 -1.92
CA TYR A 50 -7.90 -3.55 -2.95
C TYR A 50 -7.05 -2.33 -2.59
N TYR A 51 -5.87 -2.27 -3.18
CA TYR A 51 -4.89 -1.23 -2.93
C TYR A 51 -4.41 -0.66 -4.24
N ASP A 52 -4.23 0.65 -4.29
CA ASP A 52 -3.55 1.28 -5.41
C ASP A 52 -2.05 1.36 -5.10
N PRO A 53 -1.17 0.71 -5.87
CA PRO A 53 0.26 0.71 -5.59
C PRO A 53 0.88 2.10 -5.65
N THR A 54 0.42 2.97 -6.56
CA THR A 54 0.95 4.34 -6.66
C THR A 54 0.45 5.21 -5.52
N GLU A 55 -0.82 5.11 -5.16
CA GLU A 55 -1.36 5.91 -4.05
C GLU A 55 -0.71 5.50 -2.73
N VAL A 56 -0.59 4.20 -2.49
CA VAL A 56 0.12 3.67 -1.33
C VAL A 56 1.60 4.08 -1.37
N ALA A 57 2.26 4.04 -2.53
CA ALA A 57 3.66 4.50 -2.66
C ALA A 57 3.83 5.98 -2.34
N VAL A 58 2.94 6.84 -2.85
CA VAL A 58 2.96 8.28 -2.56
C VAL A 58 2.69 8.50 -1.07
N HIS A 59 1.70 7.81 -0.49
CA HIS A 59 1.38 7.92 0.93
C HIS A 59 2.54 7.46 1.83
N ILE A 60 3.20 6.36 1.47
CA ILE A 60 4.39 5.87 2.17
C ILE A 60 5.52 6.89 2.08
N ARG A 61 5.83 7.39 0.87
CA ARG A 61 6.90 8.39 0.67
C ARG A 61 6.65 9.70 1.41
N THR A 62 5.39 10.11 1.56
CA THR A 62 5.01 11.41 2.13
C THR A 62 4.75 11.37 3.64
N ASN A 63 3.97 10.39 4.12
CA ASN A 63 3.54 10.30 5.52
C ASN A 63 4.34 9.28 6.31
N LEU A 64 4.70 8.16 5.67
CA LEU A 64 5.50 7.12 6.30
C LEU A 64 6.98 7.48 6.12
N LYS A 65 7.46 8.48 6.87
CA LYS A 65 8.90 8.65 7.12
C LYS A 65 9.40 7.38 7.83
N VAL A 66 9.59 6.28 7.10
CA VAL A 66 10.19 5.05 7.63
C VAL A 66 11.58 5.50 8.08
N PRO A 67 11.86 5.61 9.39
CA PRO A 67 13.06 6.27 9.84
C PRO A 67 14.24 5.36 9.54
N ALA A 68 15.04 5.75 8.54
CA ALA A 68 16.47 5.44 8.39
C ALA A 68 17.12 5.01 9.73
N ARG A 69 17.17 3.74 10.09
CA ARG A 69 17.89 3.28 11.29
C ARG A 69 18.62 2.02 10.91
#